data_AF-A0A0Q5U631-F1
#
_entry.id   AF-A0A0Q5U631-F1
#
_cell.length_a   1.000
_cell.length_b   1.000
_cell.length_c   1.000
_cell.angle_alpha   90.00
_cell.angle_beta   90.00
_cell.angle_gamma   90.00
#
_symmetry.space_group_name_H-M   'P 1'
#
loop_
_entity.id
_entity.type
_entity.pdbx_description
1 polymer ?
#
loop_
_entity_poly.entity_id
_entity_poly.type
_entity_poly.pdbx_seq_one_letter_code
_entity_poly.pdbx_strand_id
1 'polypeptide(L)'
;MDISNLPSKKMFIIVNQEEIGPFPVNYDVNNWNMLAKYLRTEDKRESIPVFTRAKLLHDAWNLAYAGELNFATALNVTLFLKYERNPIVWNPVFTFLDQVGKRLEKSSISRKFENF
;
A
#
# COMPACT_ATOMS: atom_id res chain seq x y z
N MET A 1 -11.87 22.34 -18.49
CA MET A 1 -12.82 21.73 -17.54
C MET A 1 -12.22 21.95 -16.17
N ASP A 2 -12.85 22.78 -15.34
CA ASP A 2 -12.35 23.10 -14.00
C ASP A 2 -13.22 22.32 -13.00
N ILE A 3 -12.58 21.51 -12.15
CA ILE A 3 -13.29 20.63 -11.22
C ILE A 3 -13.34 21.38 -9.88
N SER A 4 -14.52 21.85 -9.50
CA SER A 4 -14.72 22.54 -8.22
C SER A 4 -14.67 21.57 -7.04
N ASN A 5 -14.33 22.09 -5.85
CA ASN A 5 -14.26 21.34 -4.58
C ASN A 5 -13.22 20.20 -4.52
N LEU A 6 -12.12 20.32 -5.29
CA LEU A 6 -11.01 19.38 -5.14
C LEU A 6 -10.31 19.55 -3.77
N PRO A 7 -9.91 18.44 -3.12
CA PRO A 7 -9.10 18.50 -1.93
C PRO A 7 -7.76 19.21 -2.20
N SER A 8 -7.27 19.93 -1.20
CA SER A 8 -5.95 20.58 -1.30
C SER A 8 -4.84 19.53 -1.39
N LYS A 9 -3.65 19.91 -1.89
CA LYS A 9 -2.46 19.04 -1.93
C LYS A 9 -1.98 18.49 -0.58
N LYS A 10 -2.53 18.99 0.53
CA LYS A 10 -2.24 18.55 1.91
C LYS A 10 -3.20 17.46 2.41
N MET A 11 -4.17 17.06 1.59
CA MET A 11 -5.15 16.03 1.89
C MET A 11 -4.95 14.88 0.92
N PHE A 12 -5.02 13.66 1.44
CA PHE A 12 -5.10 12.48 0.58
C PHE A 12 -6.56 12.15 0.29
N ILE A 13 -6.76 11.43 -0.80
CA ILE A 13 -8.03 10.77 -1.11
C ILE A 13 -7.84 9.26 -1.06
N ILE A 14 -8.93 8.57 -0.71
CA ILE A 14 -9.06 7.13 -0.87
C ILE A 14 -10.30 6.92 -1.73
N VAL A 15 -10.10 6.27 -2.86
CA VAL A 15 -11.16 5.83 -3.77
C VAL A 15 -11.34 4.33 -3.58
N ASN A 16 -12.56 3.83 -3.85
CA ASN A 16 -12.92 2.41 -3.69
C ASN A 16 -12.73 1.92 -2.24
N GLN A 17 -13.25 2.69 -1.28
CA GLN A 17 -13.28 2.30 0.12
C GLN A 17 -14.02 0.97 0.27
N GLU A 18 -13.51 0.13 1.18
CA GLU A 18 -14.02 -1.22 1.45
C GLU A 18 -14.06 -2.17 0.25
N GLU A 19 -13.33 -1.85 -0.83
CA GLU A 19 -13.21 -2.71 -2.01
C GLU A 19 -14.58 -3.05 -2.65
N ILE A 20 -15.46 -2.05 -2.76
CA ILE A 20 -16.78 -2.24 -3.38
C ILE A 20 -16.68 -2.65 -4.86
N GLY A 21 -15.67 -2.14 -5.57
CA GLY A 21 -15.43 -2.39 -6.98
C GLY A 21 -14.22 -3.30 -7.26
N PRO A 22 -14.27 -4.17 -8.29
CA PRO A 22 -13.18 -5.08 -8.63
C PRO A 22 -12.11 -4.40 -9.51
N PHE A 23 -11.58 -3.27 -9.06
CA PHE A 23 -10.55 -2.52 -9.79
C PHE A 23 -9.45 -1.99 -8.85
N PRO A 24 -8.19 -1.94 -9.31
CA PRO A 24 -7.10 -1.28 -8.58
C PRO A 24 -7.25 0.24 -8.65
N VAL A 25 -6.76 0.93 -7.63
CA VAL A 25 -6.65 2.39 -7.64
C VAL A 25 -5.19 2.79 -7.54
N ASN A 26 -4.70 3.53 -8.53
CA ASN A 26 -3.42 4.21 -8.46
C ASN A 26 -3.61 5.67 -8.07
N TYR A 27 -2.66 6.21 -7.33
CA TYR A 27 -2.58 7.62 -6.97
C TYR A 27 -1.21 8.18 -7.34
N ASP A 28 -1.09 9.51 -7.37
CA ASP A 28 0.23 10.11 -7.44
C ASP A 28 1.08 9.77 -6.20
N VAL A 29 2.39 10.00 -6.34
CA VAL A 29 3.38 9.69 -5.29
C VAL A 29 3.10 10.47 -4.00
N ASN A 30 2.57 11.69 -4.09
CA ASN A 30 2.27 12.50 -2.92
C ASN A 30 1.12 11.91 -2.10
N ASN A 31 0.05 11.46 -2.75
CA ASN A 31 -1.08 10.78 -2.10
C ASN A 31 -0.64 9.47 -1.44
N TRP A 32 0.14 8.64 -2.14
CA TRP A 32 0.71 7.42 -1.55
C TRP A 32 1.57 7.71 -0.31
N ASN A 33 2.41 8.73 -0.36
CA ASN A 33 3.25 9.12 0.77
C ASN A 33 2.43 9.64 1.97
N MET A 34 1.35 10.40 1.71
CA MET A 34 0.42 10.84 2.75
C MET A 34 -0.30 9.65 3.39
N LEU A 35 -0.80 8.70 2.60
CA LEU A 35 -1.42 7.46 3.07
C LEU A 35 -0.46 6.63 3.93
N ALA A 36 0.75 6.38 3.42
CA ALA A 36 1.79 5.62 4.12
C ALA A 36 2.16 6.26 5.46
N LYS A 37 2.19 7.60 5.55
CA LYS A 37 2.43 8.31 6.80
C LYS A 37 1.22 8.21 7.74
N TYR A 38 0.01 8.36 7.21
CA TYR A 38 -1.23 8.34 7.99
C TYR A 38 -1.44 6.98 8.67
N LEU A 39 -1.22 5.88 7.95
CA LEU A 39 -1.41 4.50 8.44
C LEU A 39 -0.42 4.09 9.56
N ARG A 40 0.68 4.81 9.78
CA ARG A 40 1.68 4.46 10.82
C ARG A 40 1.26 4.86 12.23
N THR A 41 0.34 5.80 12.39
CA THR A 41 -0.19 6.20 13.70
C THR A 41 -1.43 5.37 14.02
N GLU A 42 -1.55 4.84 15.24
CA GLU A 42 -2.62 3.93 15.65
C GLU A 42 -4.03 4.50 15.45
N ASP A 43 -4.38 5.60 16.12
CA ASP A 43 -5.71 6.23 16.00
C ASP A 43 -6.09 6.55 14.55
N LYS A 44 -5.10 6.94 13.74
CA LYS A 44 -5.30 7.25 12.32
C LYS A 44 -5.48 5.99 11.48
N ARG A 45 -4.67 4.95 11.73
CA ARG A 45 -4.80 3.67 11.04
C ARG A 45 -6.16 3.06 11.29
N GLU A 46 -6.59 3.05 12.55
CA GLU A 46 -7.87 2.45 12.95
C GLU A 46 -9.08 3.25 12.43
N SER A 47 -8.91 4.54 12.13
CA SER A 47 -9.94 5.34 11.47
C SER A 47 -10.19 4.94 10.00
N ILE A 48 -9.31 4.14 9.37
CA ILE A 48 -9.51 3.62 8.01
C ILE A 48 -10.05 2.18 8.12
N PRO A 49 -11.17 1.82 7.48
CA PRO A 49 -11.72 0.47 7.55
C PRO A 49 -10.73 -0.63 7.15
N VAL A 50 -10.85 -1.80 7.77
CA VAL A 50 -9.93 -2.94 7.59
C VAL A 50 -9.75 -3.32 6.12
N PHE A 51 -10.86 -3.47 5.37
CA PHE A 51 -10.81 -3.82 3.94
C PHE A 51 -10.13 -2.73 3.10
N THR A 52 -10.35 -1.46 3.44
CA THR A 52 -9.65 -0.34 2.79
C THR A 52 -8.13 -0.41 3.01
N ARG A 53 -7.67 -0.75 4.23
CA ARG A 53 -6.22 -0.90 4.50
C ARG A 53 -5.62 -2.07 3.74
N ALA A 54 -6.31 -3.20 3.70
CA ALA A 54 -5.91 -4.37 2.92
C ALA A 54 -5.82 -4.01 1.43
N LYS A 55 -6.82 -3.29 0.89
CA LYS A 55 -6.86 -2.87 -0.50
C LYS A 55 -5.75 -1.89 -0.88
N LEU A 56 -5.43 -0.93 -0.02
CA LEU A 56 -4.32 0.00 -0.22
C LEU A 56 -2.97 -0.74 -0.33
N LEU A 57 -2.77 -1.76 0.50
CA LEU A 57 -1.56 -2.59 0.45
C LEU A 57 -1.52 -3.46 -0.82
N HIS A 58 -2.64 -4.11 -1.16
CA HIS A 58 -2.81 -4.91 -2.37
C HIS A 58 -2.51 -4.10 -3.63
N ASP A 59 -3.11 -2.90 -3.74
CA ASP A 59 -2.97 -2.07 -4.93
C ASP A 59 -1.55 -1.50 -5.05
N ALA A 60 -0.98 -0.98 -3.96
CA ALA A 60 0.40 -0.49 -3.97
C ALA A 60 1.38 -1.57 -4.44
N TRP A 61 1.20 -2.81 -3.97
CA TRP A 61 2.04 -3.93 -4.38
C TRP A 61 1.85 -4.29 -5.86
N ASN A 62 0.62 -4.55 -6.30
CA ASN A 62 0.36 -5.01 -7.66
C ASN A 62 0.70 -3.93 -8.70
N LEU A 63 0.48 -2.65 -8.38
CA LEU A 63 0.92 -1.53 -9.22
C LEU A 63 2.44 -1.47 -9.32
N ALA A 64 3.17 -1.68 -8.22
CA ALA A 64 4.62 -1.70 -8.28
C ALA A 64 5.15 -2.90 -9.08
N TYR A 65 4.53 -4.07 -8.90
CA TYR A 65 4.86 -5.26 -9.67
C TYR A 65 4.59 -5.10 -11.17
N ALA A 66 3.54 -4.35 -11.53
CA ALA A 66 3.22 -3.99 -12.91
C ALA A 66 4.09 -2.87 -13.51
N GLY A 67 4.92 -2.19 -12.70
CA GLY A 67 5.73 -1.05 -13.14
C GLY A 67 4.99 0.30 -13.13
N GLU A 68 3.76 0.34 -12.61
CA GLU A 68 2.89 1.52 -12.53
C GLU A 68 3.09 2.33 -11.23
N LEU A 69 3.86 1.79 -10.29
CA LEU A 69 4.27 2.46 -9.05
C LEU A 69 5.74 2.13 -8.75
N ASN A 70 6.48 3.07 -8.18
CA ASN A 70 7.84 2.79 -7.75
C ASN A 70 7.84 1.82 -6.55
N PHE A 71 8.66 0.78 -6.57
CA PHE A 71 8.82 -0.17 -5.46
C PHE A 71 9.14 0.52 -4.13
N ALA A 72 9.92 1.61 -4.13
CA ALA A 72 10.20 2.37 -2.91
C ALA A 72 8.91 2.94 -2.29
N THR A 73 7.96 3.40 -3.11
CA THR A 73 6.67 3.89 -2.63
C THR A 73 5.83 2.74 -2.08
N ALA A 74 5.77 1.60 -2.77
CA ALA A 74 5.02 0.43 -2.30
C ALA A 74 5.60 -0.13 -0.98
N LEU A 75 6.93 -0.28 -0.88
CA LEU A 75 7.62 -0.68 0.35
C LEU A 75 7.41 0.34 1.48
N ASN A 76 7.29 1.62 1.16
CA ASN A 76 6.99 2.64 2.17
C ASN A 76 5.56 2.50 2.74
N VAL A 77 4.61 1.98 1.95
CA VAL A 77 3.26 1.61 2.43
C VAL A 77 3.34 0.43 3.40
N THR A 78 4.14 -0.61 3.11
CA THR A 78 4.20 -1.80 3.98
C THR A 78 4.68 -1.50 5.41
N LEU A 79 5.37 -0.37 5.64
CA LEU A 79 5.89 0.01 6.95
C LEU A 79 4.82 0.16 8.04
N PHE A 80 3.55 0.38 7.71
CA PHE A 80 2.49 0.42 8.72
C PHE A 80 2.20 -0.96 9.33
N LEU A 81 2.55 -2.06 8.63
CA LEU A 81 2.29 -3.44 9.07
C LEU A 81 2.96 -3.75 10.41
N LYS A 82 4.06 -3.06 10.76
CA LYS A 82 4.71 -3.17 12.08
C LYS A 82 3.73 -3.12 13.25
N TYR A 83 2.68 -2.31 13.12
CA TYR A 83 1.65 -2.10 14.15
C TYR A 83 0.28 -2.63 13.76
N GLU A 84 0.12 -3.24 12.58
CA GLU A 84 -1.15 -3.84 12.16
C GLU A 84 -1.36 -5.19 12.86
N ARG A 85 -2.59 -5.43 13.30
CA ARG A 85 -2.99 -6.64 14.04
C ARG A 85 -4.13 -7.38 13.39
N ASN A 86 -4.86 -6.75 12.48
CA ASN A 86 -5.96 -7.39 11.79
C ASN A 86 -5.42 -8.32 10.67
N PRO A 87 -5.69 -9.63 10.72
CA PRO A 87 -5.14 -10.60 9.77
C PRO A 87 -5.59 -10.35 8.32
N ILE A 88 -6.75 -9.75 8.10
CA ILE A 88 -7.25 -9.44 6.74
C ILE A 88 -6.27 -8.51 6.01
N VAL A 89 -5.67 -7.56 6.73
CA VAL A 89 -4.71 -6.60 6.17
C VAL A 89 -3.39 -7.27 5.79
N TRP A 90 -3.06 -8.39 6.42
CA TRP A 90 -1.85 -9.16 6.11
C TRP A 90 -2.01 -10.08 4.89
N ASN A 91 -3.24 -10.40 4.46
CA ASN A 91 -3.47 -11.32 3.34
C ASN A 91 -2.69 -10.95 2.05
N PRO A 92 -2.65 -9.68 1.60
CA PRO A 92 -1.90 -9.32 0.40
C PRO A 92 -0.37 -9.53 0.52
N VAL A 93 0.15 -9.58 1.75
CA VAL A 93 1.60 -9.73 2.02
C VAL A 93 2.10 -11.09 1.58
N PHE A 94 1.28 -12.14 1.68
CA PHE A 94 1.72 -13.49 1.26
C PHE A 94 2.00 -13.55 -0.24
N THR A 95 1.14 -12.94 -1.05
CA THR A 95 1.35 -12.81 -2.50
C THR A 95 2.61 -12.00 -2.80
N PHE A 96 2.84 -10.91 -2.07
CA PHE A 96 4.07 -10.11 -2.16
C PHE A 96 5.33 -10.93 -1.88
N LEU A 97 5.37 -11.63 -0.74
CA LEU A 97 6.52 -12.41 -0.32
C LEU A 97 6.82 -13.55 -1.30
N ASP A 98 5.80 -14.24 -1.81
CA ASP A 98 5.98 -15.29 -2.83
C ASP A 98 6.59 -14.73 -4.12
N GLN A 99 6.03 -13.62 -4.64
CA GLN A 99 6.47 -13.02 -5.89
C GLN A 99 7.90 -12.45 -5.79
N VAL A 100 8.23 -11.78 -4.69
CA VAL A 100 9.58 -11.24 -4.47
C VAL A 100 10.57 -12.35 -4.17
N GLY A 101 10.20 -13.31 -3.33
CA GLY A 101 11.05 -14.45 -2.98
C GLY A 101 11.52 -15.19 -4.22
N LYS A 102 10.60 -15.51 -5.14
CA LYS A 102 10.92 -16.14 -6.44
C LYS A 102 11.90 -15.33 -7.29
N ARG A 103 11.83 -13.99 -7.25
CA ARG A 103 12.75 -13.12 -8.00
C ARG A 103 14.11 -12.98 -7.35
N LEU A 104 14.17 -13.06 -6.02
CA LEU A 104 15.40 -12.82 -5.26
C LEU A 104 16.16 -14.09 -4.88
N GLU A 105 15.58 -15.29 -5.06
CA GLU A 105 16.08 -16.59 -4.60
C GLU A 105 17.58 -16.84 -4.88
N LYS A 106 18.10 -16.34 -6.01
CA LYS A 106 19.52 -16.52 -6.40
C LYS A 106 20.31 -15.22 -6.42
N SER A 107 19.73 -14.14 -5.89
CA SER A 107 20.36 -12.83 -5.85
C SER A 107 21.17 -12.63 -4.58
N SER A 108 22.18 -11.76 -4.65
CA SER A 108 22.91 -11.29 -3.46
C SER A 108 22.02 -10.49 -2.49
N ILE A 109 20.79 -10.17 -2.88
CA ILE A 109 19.83 -9.36 -2.11
C ILE A 109 18.91 -10.24 -1.25
N SER A 110 18.78 -11.55 -1.51
CA SER A 110 17.85 -12.45 -0.78
C SER A 110 17.99 -12.31 0.74
N ARG A 111 19.23 -12.35 1.25
CA ARG A 111 19.52 -12.23 2.68
C ARG A 111 19.10 -10.88 3.28
N LYS A 112 19.12 -9.80 2.49
CA LYS A 112 18.61 -8.49 2.97
C LYS A 112 17.09 -8.47 3.02
N PHE A 113 16.44 -9.12 2.05
CA PHE A 113 14.99 -9.23 1.99
C PHE A 113 14.42 -10.12 3.11
N GLU A 114 15.08 -11.22 3.45
CA GLU A 114 14.69 -12.08 4.57
C GLU A 114 14.79 -11.39 5.94
N ASN A 115 15.65 -10.37 6.06
CA ASN A 115 15.85 -9.59 7.28
C ASN A 115 15.03 -8.29 7.34
N PHE A 116 14.26 -7.98 6.29
CA PHE A 116 13.40 -6.80 6.19
C PHE A 116 12.07 -7.04 6.89
#